data_AF-A0A3E0D6Z8-F1
#
_entry.id   AF-A0A3E0D6Z8-F1
#
_cell.length_a   1.000
_cell.length_b   1.000
_cell.length_c   1.000
_cell.angle_alpha   90.00
_cell.angle_beta   90.00
_cell.angle_gamma   90.00
#
_symmetry.space_group_name_H-M   'P 1'
#
loop_
_entity.id
_entity.type
_entity.pdbx_description
1 polymer ?
#
loop_
_entity_poly.entity_id
_entity_poly.type
_entity_poly.pdbx_seq_one_letter_code
_entity_poly.pdbx_strand_id
1 'polypeptide(L)'
;MKYLNWLNLASNGITSFSIKPLRFALAVGLFFALLAFGYGVYAISIVFLGMTVPGWAWLIASIVFLSGIQLLVLGVIGEYIGKMYMELKQRPAYLIAKTNIDKSTIHPTTEPTSTLSLERRAAMT
;
A
#
# COMPACT_ATOMS: atom_id res chain seq x y z
N MET A 1 -3.13 21.03 21.27
CA MET A 1 -3.36 20.20 20.07
C MET A 1 -2.37 20.46 18.91
N LYS A 2 -1.20 21.10 19.12
CA LYS A 2 -0.27 21.48 18.03
C LYS A 2 0.65 20.34 17.53
N TYR A 3 0.81 19.27 18.32
CA TYR A 3 1.70 18.13 18.02
C TYR A 3 1.08 17.04 17.14
N LEU A 4 -0.27 16.98 17.07
CA LEU A 4 -0.98 15.99 16.23
C LEU A 4 -0.63 16.14 14.74
N ASN A 5 -0.35 17.37 14.31
CA ASN A 5 -0.02 17.67 12.91
C ASN A 5 1.30 17.00 12.50
N TRP A 6 2.31 16.99 13.38
CA TRP A 6 3.61 16.39 13.12
C TRP A 6 3.54 14.86 13.04
N LEU A 7 2.73 14.24 13.91
CA LEU A 7 2.47 12.80 13.85
C LEU A 7 1.77 12.42 12.54
N ASN A 8 0.81 13.22 12.09
CA ASN A 8 0.09 12.99 10.84
C ASN A 8 1.00 13.15 9.59
N LEU A 9 1.92 14.12 9.63
CA LEU A 9 2.92 14.31 8.58
C LEU A 9 3.91 13.13 8.51
N ALA A 10 4.36 12.64 9.66
CA ALA A 10 5.28 11.51 9.75
C ALA A 10 4.62 10.18 9.33
N SER A 11 3.38 9.91 9.77
CA SER A 11 2.62 8.72 9.35
C SER A 11 2.37 8.75 7.84
N ASN A 12 1.91 9.89 7.30
CA ASN A 12 1.72 10.06 5.86
C ASN A 12 3.02 9.86 5.07
N GLY A 13 4.16 10.34 5.57
CA GLY A 13 5.46 10.13 4.93
C GLY A 13 5.88 8.66 4.87
N ILE A 14 5.73 7.91 5.96
CA ILE A 14 6.11 6.49 6.05
C ILE A 14 5.26 5.61 5.11
N THR A 15 3.96 5.89 5.02
CA THR A 15 3.04 5.10 4.19
C THR A 15 2.94 5.60 2.75
N SER A 16 3.35 6.84 2.43
CA SER A 16 3.24 7.39 1.07
C SER A 16 4.41 7.02 0.16
N PHE A 17 5.58 6.69 0.70
CA PHE A 17 6.78 6.39 -0.08
C PHE A 17 7.22 4.92 -0.05
N SER A 18 6.45 4.01 0.57
CA SER A 18 6.88 2.61 0.70
C SER A 18 5.77 1.58 0.95
N ILE A 19 5.94 0.41 0.33
CA ILE A 19 5.16 -0.83 0.60
C ILE A 19 5.60 -1.51 1.92
N LYS A 20 6.61 -0.97 2.59
CA LYS A 20 7.23 -1.53 3.81
C LYS A 20 6.24 -1.75 4.96
N PRO A 21 5.29 -0.84 5.27
CA PRO A 21 4.32 -1.05 6.36
C PRO A 21 3.43 -2.27 6.10
N LEU A 22 3.00 -2.44 4.85
CA LEU A 22 2.19 -3.58 4.43
C LEU A 22 2.97 -4.90 4.52
N ARG A 23 4.24 -4.90 4.09
CA ARG A 23 5.13 -6.08 4.24
C ARG A 23 5.40 -6.42 5.71
N PHE A 24 5.56 -5.42 6.58
CA PHE A 24 5.74 -5.63 8.01
C PHE A 24 4.49 -6.26 8.65
N ALA A 25 3.30 -5.73 8.32
CA ALA A 25 2.03 -6.28 8.79
C ALA A 25 1.86 -7.77 8.38
N LEU A 26 2.23 -8.11 7.13
CA LEU A 26 2.22 -9.50 6.66
C LEU A 26 3.23 -10.38 7.40
N ALA A 27 4.46 -9.92 7.63
CA ALA A 27 5.48 -10.68 8.35
C ALA A 27 5.06 -10.97 9.80
N VAL A 28 4.50 -9.97 10.49
CA VAL A 28 3.95 -10.14 11.84
C VAL A 28 2.79 -11.12 11.83
N GLY A 29 1.85 -11.01 10.89
CA GLY A 29 0.75 -11.95 10.74
C GLY A 29 1.22 -13.40 10.53
N LEU A 30 2.23 -13.62 9.68
CA LEU A 30 2.80 -14.93 9.43
C LEU A 30 3.48 -15.53 10.67
N PHE A 31 4.21 -14.69 11.43
CA PHE A 31 4.83 -15.11 12.68
C PHE A 31 3.79 -15.61 13.70
N PHE A 32 2.70 -14.86 13.89
CA PHE A 32 1.62 -15.28 14.79
C PHE A 32 0.85 -16.50 14.28
N ALA A 33 0.68 -16.65 12.96
CA ALA A 33 0.07 -17.84 12.38
C ALA A 33 0.89 -19.11 12.68
N LEU A 34 2.22 -19.04 12.57
CA LEU A 34 3.12 -20.15 12.91
C LEU A 34 3.05 -20.50 14.40
N LEU A 35 3.05 -19.51 15.28
CA LEU A 35 2.87 -19.71 16.73
C LEU A 35 1.53 -20.37 17.05
N ALA A 36 0.44 -19.88 16.44
CA ALA A 36 -0.90 -20.42 16.64
C ALA A 36 -1.00 -21.87 16.13
N PHE A 37 -0.36 -22.19 15.00
CA PHE A 37 -0.29 -23.55 14.48
C PHE A 37 0.45 -24.49 15.45
N GLY A 38 1.62 -24.09 15.96
CA GLY A 38 2.37 -24.87 16.95
C GLY A 38 1.59 -25.10 18.24
N TYR A 39 0.92 -24.05 18.74
CA TYR A 39 0.06 -24.15 19.91
C TYR A 39 -1.15 -25.06 19.68
N GLY A 40 -1.74 -25.03 18.47
CA GLY A 40 -2.83 -25.92 18.07
C GLY A 40 -2.42 -27.40 18.10
N VAL A 41 -1.24 -27.73 17.58
CA VAL A 41 -0.69 -29.11 17.63
C VAL A 41 -0.48 -29.56 19.08
N TYR A 42 0.06 -28.68 19.93
CA TYR A 42 0.23 -28.95 21.36
C TYR A 42 -1.12 -29.19 22.05
N ALA A 43 -2.12 -28.33 21.82
CA ALA A 43 -3.45 -28.46 22.40
C ALA A 43 -4.14 -29.76 21.99
N ILE A 44 -4.06 -30.14 20.71
CA ILE A 44 -4.61 -31.41 20.22
C ILE A 44 -3.93 -32.59 20.92
N SER A 45 -2.61 -32.54 21.09
CA SER A 45 -1.86 -33.59 21.77
C SER A 45 -2.33 -33.79 23.21
N ILE A 46 -2.56 -32.71 23.97
CA ILE A 46 -3.04 -32.79 25.36
C ILE A 46 -4.43 -33.42 25.45
N VAL A 47 -5.32 -33.12 24.49
CA VAL A 47 -6.67 -33.71 24.45
C VAL A 47 -6.60 -35.22 24.29
N PHE A 48 -5.69 -35.74 23.45
CA PHE A 48 -5.48 -37.18 23.31
C PHE A 48 -4.89 -37.84 24.57
N LEU A 49 -4.18 -37.10 25.43
CA LEU A 49 -3.66 -37.59 26.70
C LEU A 49 -4.69 -37.57 27.85
N GLY A 50 -5.92 -37.11 27.62
CA GLY A 50 -7.00 -37.13 28.61
C GLY A 50 -6.82 -36.17 29.79
N MET A 51 -5.91 -35.20 29.68
CA MET A 51 -5.66 -34.20 30.72
C MET A 51 -6.61 -33.00 30.58
N THR A 52 -7.49 -32.79 31.55
CA THR A 52 -8.38 -31.61 31.59
C THR A 52 -7.65 -30.41 32.17
N VAL A 53 -7.18 -29.51 31.31
CA VAL A 53 -6.56 -28.24 31.74
C VAL A 53 -7.61 -27.12 31.65
N PRO A 54 -7.88 -26.35 32.72
CA PRO A 54 -8.76 -25.18 32.66
C PRO A 54 -8.14 -24.10 31.75
N GLY A 55 -8.58 -24.02 30.50
CA GLY A 55 -7.94 -23.20 29.45
C GLY A 55 -8.71 -21.95 29.02
N TRP A 56 -9.91 -21.72 29.56
CA TRP A 56 -10.86 -20.71 29.05
C TRP A 56 -10.31 -19.28 29.05
N ALA A 57 -9.59 -18.87 30.10
CA ALA A 57 -9.04 -17.53 30.22
C ALA A 57 -7.94 -17.26 29.18
N TRP A 58 -7.00 -18.20 29.03
CA TRP A 58 -5.93 -18.12 28.02
C TRP A 58 -6.47 -18.19 26.59
N LEU A 59 -7.54 -18.97 26.37
CA LEU A 59 -8.20 -19.10 25.08
C LEU A 59 -8.88 -17.80 24.66
N ILE A 60 -9.66 -17.18 25.56
CA ILE A 60 -10.32 -15.90 25.30
C ILE A 60 -9.28 -14.79 25.11
N ALA A 61 -8.25 -14.73 25.95
CA ALA A 61 -7.17 -13.74 25.81
C ALA A 61 -6.45 -13.85 24.45
N SER A 62 -6.19 -15.08 24.00
CA SER A 62 -5.55 -15.34 22.69
C SER A 62 -6.45 -14.91 21.53
N ILE A 63 -7.75 -15.20 21.59
CA ILE A 63 -8.70 -14.80 20.54
C ILE A 63 -8.78 -13.28 20.43
N VAL A 64 -8.90 -12.57 21.56
CA VAL A 64 -8.99 -11.10 21.58
C VAL A 64 -7.69 -10.48 21.08
N PHE A 65 -6.54 -11.02 21.48
CA PHE A 65 -5.23 -10.56 21.02
C PHE A 65 -5.05 -10.76 19.51
N LEU A 66 -5.37 -11.96 18.98
CA LEU A 66 -5.32 -12.23 17.54
C LEU A 66 -6.31 -11.36 16.76
N SER A 67 -7.52 -11.13 17.29
CA SER A 67 -8.50 -10.26 16.65
C SER A 67 -8.01 -8.82 16.58
N GLY A 68 -7.36 -8.33 17.64
CA GLY A 68 -6.73 -7.01 17.66
C GLY A 68 -5.64 -6.85 16.61
N ILE A 69 -4.78 -7.87 16.45
CA ILE A 69 -3.70 -7.80 15.45
C ILE A 69 -4.24 -7.87 14.01
N GLN A 70 -5.28 -8.69 13.77
CA GLN A 70 -5.95 -8.76 12.48
C GLN A 70 -6.60 -7.41 12.10
N LEU A 71 -7.24 -6.73 13.06
CA LEU A 71 -7.81 -5.39 12.84
C LEU A 71 -6.73 -4.35 12.52
N LEU A 72 -5.55 -4.41 13.17
CA LEU A 72 -4.42 -3.56 12.81
C LEU A 72 -3.94 -3.80 11.38
N VAL A 73 -3.81 -5.06 10.96
CA VAL A 73 -3.44 -5.42 9.58
C VAL A 73 -4.47 -4.90 8.58
N LEU A 74 -5.77 -5.05 8.89
CA LEU A 74 -6.87 -4.49 8.09
C LEU A 74 -6.79 -2.96 7.99
N GLY A 75 -6.43 -2.26 9.07
CA GLY A 75 -6.20 -0.82 9.06
C GLY A 75 -5.10 -0.39 8.09
N VAL A 76 -3.96 -1.09 8.09
CA VAL A 76 -2.84 -0.83 7.16
C VAL A 76 -3.26 -1.10 5.71
N ILE A 77 -3.99 -2.20 5.47
CA ILE A 77 -4.53 -2.51 4.14
C ILE A 77 -5.51 -1.43 3.68
N GLY A 78 -6.41 -0.97 4.55
CA GLY A 78 -7.38 0.07 4.25
C GLY A 78 -6.73 1.39 3.84
N GLU A 79 -5.66 1.79 4.51
CA GLU A 79 -4.88 2.98 4.11
C GLU A 79 -4.27 2.83 2.71
N TYR A 80 -3.74 1.64 2.40
CA TYR A 80 -3.15 1.37 1.09
C TYR A 80 -4.19 1.33 -0.03
N ILE A 81 -5.34 0.68 0.20
CA ILE A 81 -6.48 0.68 -0.73
C ILE A 81 -7.01 2.10 -0.94
N GLY A 82 -7.09 2.92 0.11
CA GLY A 82 -7.51 4.31 0.02
C GLY A 82 -6.62 5.13 -0.92
N LYS A 83 -5.29 4.97 -0.83
CA LYS A 83 -4.34 5.61 -1.74
C LYS A 83 -4.48 5.10 -3.17
N MET A 84 -4.53 3.78 -3.34
CA MET A 84 -4.75 3.16 -4.65
C MET A 84 -6.03 3.68 -5.32
N TYR A 85 -7.13 3.80 -4.56
CA TYR A 85 -8.39 4.32 -5.07
C TYR A 85 -8.29 5.79 -5.51
N MET A 86 -7.52 6.61 -4.80
CA MET A 86 -7.25 8.00 -5.23
C MET A 86 -6.45 8.04 -6.53
N GLU A 87 -5.45 7.17 -6.69
CA GLU A 87 -4.65 7.03 -7.92
C GLU A 87 -5.54 6.59 -9.10
N LEU A 88 -6.38 5.57 -8.89
CA LEU A 88 -7.27 5.00 -9.91
C LEU A 88 -8.35 5.99 -10.38
N LYS A 89 -8.73 6.94 -9.52
CA LYS A 89 -9.72 7.98 -9.86
C LYS A 89 -9.23 8.98 -10.91
N GLN A 90 -7.93 9.00 -11.24
CA GLN A 90 -7.31 9.88 -12.24
C GLN A 90 -7.83 11.33 -12.18
N ARG A 91 -8.06 11.86 -10.98
CA ARG A 91 -8.56 13.24 -10.87
C ARG A 91 -7.43 14.18 -11.25
N PRO A 92 -7.60 15.01 -12.31
CA PRO A 92 -6.57 15.95 -12.71
C PRO A 92 -6.25 16.87 -11.55
N ALA A 93 -4.96 16.99 -11.21
CA ALA A 93 -4.49 17.73 -10.04
C ALA A 93 -4.92 19.21 -10.07
N TYR A 94 -5.15 19.74 -11.26
CA TYR A 94 -5.66 21.08 -11.48
C TYR A 94 -6.44 21.15 -12.81
N LEU A 95 -7.39 22.08 -12.87
CA LEU A 95 -8.08 22.47 -14.10
C LEU A 95 -7.62 23.88 -14.48
N ILE A 96 -7.08 24.04 -15.68
CA ILE A 96 -6.62 25.34 -16.18
C ILE A 96 -7.85 26.11 -16.68
N ALA A 97 -8.22 27.18 -15.98
CA ALA A 97 -9.35 28.03 -16.38
C ALA A 97 -8.94 29.10 -17.42
N LYS A 98 -7.73 29.66 -17.31
CA LYS A 98 -7.17 30.65 -18.25
C LYS A 98 -5.65 30.47 -18.35
N THR A 99 -5.10 30.66 -19.54
CA THR A 99 -3.65 30.67 -19.80
C THR A 99 -3.28 31.98 -20.50
N ASN A 100 -2.14 32.57 -20.13
CA ASN A 100 -1.54 33.71 -20.82
C ASN A 100 -0.50 33.28 -21.87
N ILE A 101 -0.34 31.98 -22.09
CA ILE A 101 0.57 31.44 -23.10
C ILE A 101 -0.09 31.66 -24.46
N ASP A 102 0.50 32.53 -25.28
CA ASP A 102 0.10 32.72 -26.66
C ASP A 102 0.55 31.52 -27.50
N LYS A 103 -0.42 30.77 -28.03
CA LYS A 103 -0.18 29.58 -28.86
C LYS A 103 0.67 29.89 -30.10
N SER A 104 0.77 31.15 -30.52
CA SER A 104 1.60 31.58 -31.67
C SER A 104 3.11 31.49 -31.41
N THR A 105 3.55 31.55 -30.14
CA THR A 105 4.97 31.41 -29.74
C THR A 105 5.43 29.96 -29.59
N ILE A 106 4.49 29.00 -29.63
CA ILE A 106 4.83 27.59 -29.73
C ILE A 106 5.13 27.32 -31.20
N HIS A 107 6.40 27.49 -31.60
CA HIS A 107 6.88 26.91 -32.84
C HIS A 107 6.59 25.40 -32.77
N PRO A 108 5.77 24.83 -33.66
CA PRO A 108 5.57 23.39 -33.69
C PRO A 108 6.91 22.79 -34.10
N THR A 109 7.75 22.41 -33.12
CA THR A 109 8.89 21.50 -33.35
C THR A 109 8.35 20.07 -33.47
N THR A 110 7.32 19.94 -34.29
CA THR A 110 6.83 18.70 -34.88
C THR A 110 6.89 18.92 -36.39
N GLU A 111 8.06 19.27 -36.90
CA GLU A 111 8.42 18.69 -38.18
C GLU A 111 8.43 17.17 -37.96
N PRO A 112 7.65 16.39 -38.71
CA PRO A 112 7.79 14.95 -38.66
C PRO A 112 9.24 14.64 -39.01
N THR A 113 10.01 14.10 -38.07
CA THR A 113 11.39 13.63 -38.33
C THR A 113 11.43 12.58 -39.46
N SER A 114 10.27 12.08 -39.92
CA SER A 114 10.11 11.26 -41.11
C SER A 114 10.24 12.02 -42.46
N THR A 115 9.93 13.31 -42.55
CA THR A 115 10.04 14.05 -43.82
C THR A 115 11.49 14.46 -44.12
N LEU A 116 12.25 14.88 -43.09
CA LEU A 116 13.67 15.21 -43.22
C LEU A 116 14.57 14.00 -43.55
N SER A 117 14.16 12.79 -43.19
CA SER A 117 14.91 11.56 -43.51
C SER A 117 14.62 11.03 -44.91
N LEU A 118 13.47 11.35 -45.50
CA LEU A 118 13.14 11.03 -46.89
C LEU A 118 13.78 12.02 -47.87
N GLU A 119 13.79 13.33 -47.57
CA GLU A 119 14.47 14.32 -48.41
C GLU A 119 15.99 14.13 -48.43
N ARG A 120 16.62 13.84 -47.26
CA ARG A 120 18.05 13.56 -47.19
C ARG A 120 18.46 12.30 -47.96
N ARG A 121 17.55 11.33 -48.13
CA ARG A 121 17.78 10.12 -48.94
C ARG A 121 17.64 10.38 -50.44
N ALA A 122 16.75 11.29 -50.85
CA ALA A 122 16.56 11.67 -52.25
C ALA A 122 17.69 12.59 -52.78
N ALA A 123 18.37 13.34 -51.90
CA ALA A 123 19.49 14.21 -52.27
C ALA A 123 20.88 13.49 -52.31
N MET A 124 20.94 12.19 -51.98
CA MET A 124 22.17 11.38 -51.93
C MET A 124 22.26 10.30 -53.03
N THR A 125 21.36 10.29 -54.01
CA THR A 125 21.40 9.46 -55.22
C THR A 125 21.56 10.31 -56.46
#